data_AF-A0A966Z5Z3-F1
#
_entry.id   AF-A0A966Z5Z3-F1
#
_cell.length_a   1.000
_cell.length_b   1.000
_cell.length_c   1.000
_cell.angle_alpha   90.00
_cell.angle_beta   90.00
_cell.angle_gamma   90.00
#
_symmetry.space_group_name_H-M   'P 1'
#
loop_
_entity.id
_entity.type
_entity.pdbx_description
1 polymer ?
#
loop_
_entity_poly.entity_id
_entity_poly.type
_entity_poly.pdbx_seq_one_letter_code
_entity_poly.pdbx_strand_id
1 'polypeptide(L)'
;MKPADRINTFYEESFNPYLKFHRPCGVPELKPDQRGKTRRIYKWYAAPWEILRRLPGLPGYLKPDLTIDQLDRIAGTKSDTQAAVAMQEAKRKLFAKHLGPEGRMKKRTGCGNDGQWKARKTKGRFSVPSHSPWKSQDDFHIPAAPAHHRHGKVEI
;
A
#
# COMPACT_ATOMS: atom_id res chain seq x y z
N MET A 1 -19.63 -4.00 27.01
CA MET A 1 -19.36 -3.88 25.56
C MET A 1 -19.10 -5.27 25.00
N LYS A 2 -19.86 -5.70 24.00
CA LYS A 2 -19.75 -7.06 23.43
C LYS A 2 -18.44 -7.17 22.63
N PRO A 3 -17.87 -8.37 22.45
CA PRO A 3 -16.68 -8.56 21.61
C PRO A 3 -16.85 -8.02 20.18
N ALA A 4 -18.04 -8.19 19.60
CA ALA A 4 -18.39 -7.65 18.28
C ALA A 4 -18.27 -6.12 18.23
N ASP A 5 -18.75 -5.41 19.26
CA ASP A 5 -18.68 -3.95 19.32
C ASP A 5 -17.21 -3.47 19.31
N ARG A 6 -16.33 -4.14 20.07
CA ARG A 6 -14.91 -3.79 20.13
C ARG A 6 -14.20 -4.00 18.79
N ILE A 7 -14.59 -5.04 18.07
CA ILE A 7 -14.10 -5.29 16.72
C ILE A 7 -14.62 -4.19 15.79
N ASN A 8 -15.91 -3.87 15.83
CA ASN A 8 -16.51 -2.86 14.96
C ASN A 8 -15.86 -1.48 15.14
N THR A 9 -15.66 -1.06 16.39
CA THR A 9 -14.92 0.18 16.72
C THR A 9 -13.50 0.17 16.12
N PHE A 10 -12.77 -0.94 16.23
CA PHE A 10 -11.45 -1.06 15.60
C PHE A 10 -11.52 -0.92 14.07
N TYR A 11 -12.55 -1.47 13.42
CA TYR A 11 -12.73 -1.33 11.99
C TYR A 11 -12.99 0.12 11.60
N GLU A 12 -13.93 0.79 12.26
CA GLU A 12 -14.33 2.16 11.97
C GLU A 12 -13.20 3.16 12.23
N GLU A 13 -12.53 3.06 13.38
CA GLU A 13 -11.58 4.08 13.83
C GLU A 13 -10.14 3.85 13.33
N SER A 14 -9.75 2.59 13.10
CA SER A 14 -8.35 2.24 12.81
C SER A 14 -8.17 1.56 11.46
N PHE A 15 -8.88 0.46 11.20
CA PHE A 15 -8.61 -0.36 10.02
C PHE A 15 -9.12 0.27 8.73
N ASN A 16 -10.36 0.76 8.70
CA ASN A 16 -10.96 1.33 7.50
C ASN A 16 -10.27 2.62 7.05
N PRO A 17 -9.91 3.58 7.93
CA PRO A 17 -9.15 4.75 7.52
C PRO A 17 -7.79 4.37 6.92
N TYR A 18 -7.05 3.46 7.56
CA TYR A 18 -5.79 2.95 7.01
C TYR A 18 -6.00 2.30 5.63
N LEU A 19 -7.01 1.43 5.51
CA LEU A 19 -7.29 0.71 4.27
C LEU A 19 -7.60 1.66 3.11
N LYS A 20 -8.42 2.68 3.36
CA LYS A 20 -8.92 3.61 2.34
C LYS A 20 -7.87 4.61 1.87
N PHE A 21 -7.05 5.13 2.79
CA PHE A 21 -6.20 6.29 2.53
C PHE A 21 -4.71 5.99 2.47
N HIS A 22 -4.25 4.85 3.01
CA HIS A 22 -2.81 4.63 3.24
C HIS A 22 -2.29 3.26 2.81
N ARG A 23 -3.18 2.31 2.47
CA ARG A 23 -2.72 0.97 2.09
C ARG A 23 -2.20 1.00 0.65
N PRO A 24 -0.93 0.65 0.39
CA PRO A 24 -0.44 0.54 -0.98
C PRO A 24 -1.17 -0.59 -1.71
N CYS A 25 -1.81 -0.24 -2.82
CA CYS A 25 -2.54 -1.16 -3.69
C CYS A 25 -1.93 -1.13 -5.10
N GLY A 26 -1.65 -2.31 -5.65
CA GLY A 26 -1.12 -2.43 -7.01
C GLY A 26 -2.23 -2.17 -8.03
N VAL A 27 -1.97 -1.29 -8.99
CA VAL A 27 -2.94 -0.97 -10.05
C VAL A 27 -2.71 -1.89 -11.25
N PRO A 28 -3.73 -2.66 -11.67
CA PRO A 28 -3.58 -3.60 -12.78
C PRO A 28 -3.62 -2.88 -14.14
N GLU A 29 -2.62 -3.16 -14.95
CA GLU A 29 -2.66 -2.93 -16.40
C GLU A 29 -3.00 -4.23 -17.11
N LEU A 30 -4.01 -4.19 -17.99
CA LEU A 30 -4.41 -5.33 -18.81
C LEU A 30 -3.56 -5.38 -20.08
N LYS A 31 -2.82 -6.47 -20.25
CA LYS A 31 -2.03 -6.72 -21.46
C LYS A 31 -2.54 -7.98 -22.17
N PRO A 32 -3.08 -7.87 -23.40
CA PRO A 32 -3.42 -9.04 -24.20
C PRO A 32 -2.13 -9.78 -24.61
N ASP A 33 -2.17 -11.10 -24.53
CA ASP A 33 -1.14 -12.00 -25.03
C ASP A 33 -1.40 -12.32 -26.51
N GLN A 34 -0.38 -12.80 -27.23
CA GLN A 34 -0.47 -13.19 -28.64
C GLN A 34 -1.50 -14.32 -28.88
N ARG A 35 -1.86 -15.05 -27.81
CA ARG A 35 -2.86 -16.13 -27.81
C ARG A 35 -4.26 -15.66 -27.38
N GLY A 36 -4.51 -14.35 -27.32
CA GLY A 36 -5.80 -13.77 -26.92
C GLY A 36 -6.11 -13.79 -25.42
N LYS A 37 -5.18 -14.24 -24.56
CA LYS A 37 -5.36 -14.24 -23.10
C LYS A 37 -4.95 -12.89 -22.51
N THR A 38 -5.80 -12.27 -21.70
CA THR A 38 -5.45 -11.03 -20.99
C THR A 38 -4.69 -11.33 -19.69
N ARG A 39 -3.50 -10.74 -19.54
CA ARG A 39 -2.69 -10.79 -18.31
C ARG A 39 -2.79 -9.46 -17.56
N ARG A 40 -2.79 -9.50 -16.23
CA ARG A 40 -2.69 -8.31 -15.36
C ARG A 40 -1.24 -8.07 -14.97
N ILE A 41 -0.74 -6.87 -15.18
CA ILE A 41 0.61 -6.43 -14.81
C ILE A 41 0.47 -5.28 -13.81
N TYR A 42 1.15 -5.36 -12.68
CA TYR A 42 1.07 -4.34 -11.62
C TYR A 42 2.39 -3.57 -11.56
N LYS A 43 2.48 -2.46 -12.29
CA LYS A 43 3.73 -1.67 -12.40
C LYS A 43 3.90 -0.65 -11.29
N TRP A 44 2.81 -0.18 -10.73
CA TRP A 44 2.82 0.90 -9.76
C TRP A 44 1.80 0.67 -8.65
N TYR A 45 2.03 1.37 -7.55
CA TYR A 45 1.24 1.29 -6.33
C TYR A 45 0.76 2.68 -5.94
N ALA A 46 -0.44 2.73 -5.40
CA ALA A 46 -1.02 3.93 -4.81
C ALA A 46 -2.06 3.53 -3.76
N ALA A 47 -2.40 4.44 -2.87
CA ALA A 47 -3.51 4.26 -1.96
C ALA A 47 -4.85 4.27 -2.73
N PRO A 48 -5.90 3.58 -2.24
CA PRO A 48 -7.19 3.55 -2.92
C PRO A 48 -7.79 4.92 -3.20
N TRP A 49 -7.65 5.88 -2.27
CA TRP A 49 -8.06 7.25 -2.50
C TRP A 49 -7.33 7.91 -3.68
N GLU A 50 -6.01 7.75 -3.78
CA GLU A 50 -5.21 8.33 -4.88
C GLU A 50 -5.60 7.76 -6.25
N ILE A 51 -5.95 6.47 -6.29
CA ILE A 51 -6.48 5.82 -7.50
C ILE A 51 -7.86 6.41 -7.84
N LEU A 52 -8.74 6.53 -6.84
CA LEU A 52 -10.08 7.06 -7.01
C LEU A 52 -10.05 8.52 -7.51
N ARG A 53 -9.14 9.35 -6.97
CA ARG A 53 -8.93 10.75 -7.34
C ARG A 53 -8.57 10.97 -8.80
N ARG A 54 -8.00 9.96 -9.47
CA ARG A 54 -7.64 10.03 -10.90
C ARG A 54 -8.82 9.74 -11.84
N LEU A 55 -9.97 9.29 -11.32
CA LEU A 55 -11.12 8.96 -12.17
C LEU A 55 -11.83 10.23 -12.67
N PRO A 56 -12.18 10.29 -13.97
CA PRO A 56 -12.95 11.42 -14.51
C PRO A 56 -14.37 11.43 -13.91
N GLY A 57 -14.87 12.62 -13.58
CA GLY A 57 -16.22 12.79 -13.04
C GLY A 57 -16.40 12.33 -11.59
N LEU A 58 -15.32 12.08 -10.84
CA LEU A 58 -15.39 11.66 -9.43
C LEU A 58 -16.38 12.47 -8.56
N PRO A 59 -16.45 13.82 -8.63
CA PRO A 59 -17.38 14.58 -7.80
C PRO A 59 -18.84 14.12 -7.90
N GLY A 60 -19.28 13.66 -9.08
CA GLY A 60 -20.66 13.20 -9.32
C GLY A 60 -20.98 11.84 -8.70
N TYR A 61 -19.97 11.09 -8.25
CA TYR A 61 -20.15 9.79 -7.60
C TYR A 61 -19.96 9.84 -6.07
N LEU A 62 -19.55 11.00 -5.54
CA LEU A 62 -19.45 11.20 -4.10
C LEU A 62 -20.83 11.45 -3.49
N LYS A 63 -20.96 11.12 -2.21
CA LYS A 63 -22.15 11.50 -1.45
C LYS A 63 -22.25 13.03 -1.38
N PRO A 64 -23.47 13.60 -1.31
CA PRO A 64 -23.66 15.05 -1.35
C PRO A 64 -23.00 15.80 -0.17
N ASP A 65 -22.74 15.12 0.94
CA ASP A 65 -22.09 15.64 2.13
C ASP A 65 -20.55 15.54 2.10
N LEU A 66 -19.98 14.97 1.04
CA LEU A 66 -18.56 14.62 0.97
C LEU A 66 -17.88 15.32 -0.20
N THR A 67 -16.86 16.13 0.09
CA THR A 67 -16.07 16.82 -0.94
C THR A 67 -14.70 16.17 -1.16
N ILE A 68 -14.13 16.39 -2.34
CA ILE A 68 -12.75 15.94 -2.63
C ILE A 68 -11.76 16.55 -1.64
N ASP A 69 -11.91 17.84 -1.32
CA ASP A 69 -11.02 18.54 -0.39
C ASP A 69 -11.07 17.95 1.03
N GLN A 70 -12.24 17.54 1.50
CA GLN A 70 -12.37 16.85 2.79
C GLN A 70 -11.60 15.53 2.77
N LEU A 71 -11.72 14.76 1.69
CA LEU A 71 -11.04 13.47 1.54
C LEU A 71 -9.53 13.63 1.38
N ASP A 72 -9.07 14.67 0.67
CA ASP A 72 -7.65 15.02 0.57
C ASP A 72 -7.06 15.42 1.93
N ARG A 73 -7.80 16.18 2.75
CA ARG A 73 -7.37 16.51 4.12
C ARG A 73 -7.25 15.26 5.00
N ILE A 74 -8.20 14.33 4.89
CA ILE A 74 -8.15 13.06 5.62
C ILE A 74 -6.93 12.25 5.16
N ALA A 75 -6.71 12.13 3.85
CA ALA A 75 -5.56 11.42 3.30
C ALA A 75 -4.22 12.06 3.71
N GLY A 76 -4.15 13.38 3.80
CA GLY A 76 -2.95 14.12 4.20
C GLY A 76 -2.68 14.17 5.70
N THR A 77 -3.54 13.60 6.55
CA THR A 77 -3.40 13.71 8.02
C THR A 77 -2.21 12.92 8.57
N LYS A 78 -1.82 11.82 7.91
CA LYS A 78 -0.69 10.96 8.32
C LYS A 78 0.08 10.52 7.09
N SER A 79 1.35 10.18 7.26
CA SER A 79 2.06 9.39 6.24
C SER A 79 1.56 7.93 6.23
N ASP A 80 1.76 7.23 5.12
CA ASP A 80 1.34 5.83 4.98
C ASP A 80 1.99 4.92 6.04
N THR A 81 3.26 5.16 6.34
CA THR A 81 4.00 4.42 7.38
C THR A 81 3.46 4.71 8.77
N GLN A 82 3.15 5.96 9.09
CA GLN A 82 2.54 6.34 10.37
C GLN A 82 1.16 5.71 10.54
N ALA A 83 0.32 5.74 9.49
CA ALA A 83 -1.00 5.12 9.51
C ALA A 83 -0.92 3.59 9.69
N ALA A 84 0.03 2.93 9.01
CA ALA A 84 0.27 1.51 9.15
C ALA A 84 0.69 1.13 10.58
N VAL A 85 1.63 1.89 11.17
CA VAL A 85 2.10 1.66 12.56
C VAL A 85 0.94 1.83 13.54
N ALA A 86 0.18 2.92 13.45
CA ALA A 86 -0.95 3.20 14.32
C ALA A 86 -2.02 2.09 14.25
N MET A 87 -2.37 1.63 13.04
CA MET A 87 -3.35 0.54 12.86
C MET A 87 -2.85 -0.77 13.48
N GLN A 88 -1.57 -1.12 13.30
CA GLN A 88 -1.00 -2.33 13.89
C GLN A 88 -0.92 -2.25 15.42
N GLU A 89 -0.68 -1.07 15.99
CA GLU A 89 -0.78 -0.85 17.43
C GLU A 89 -2.20 -1.05 17.95
N ALA A 90 -3.19 -0.45 17.29
CA ALA A 90 -4.60 -0.63 17.65
C ALA A 90 -5.02 -2.11 17.57
N LYS A 91 -4.60 -2.82 16.51
CA LYS A 91 -4.84 -4.27 16.35
C LYS A 91 -4.21 -5.07 17.50
N ARG A 92 -2.96 -4.79 17.86
CA ARG A 92 -2.29 -5.46 18.99
C ARG A 92 -3.02 -5.21 20.30
N LYS A 93 -3.48 -3.98 20.56
CA LYS A 93 -4.27 -3.64 21.75
C LYS A 93 -5.60 -4.40 21.79
N LEU A 94 -6.30 -4.52 20.67
CA LEU A 94 -7.56 -5.26 20.58
C LEU A 94 -7.40 -6.72 21.02
N PHE A 95 -6.34 -7.39 20.56
CA PHE A 95 -6.09 -8.81 20.79
C PHE A 95 -5.14 -9.13 21.95
N ALA A 96 -4.64 -8.14 22.68
CA ALA A 96 -3.65 -8.34 23.75
C ALA A 96 -4.09 -9.32 24.84
N LYS A 97 -5.41 -9.47 25.09
CA LYS A 97 -5.96 -10.41 26.08
C LYS A 97 -6.15 -11.84 25.53
N HIS A 98 -6.04 -12.03 24.23
CA HIS A 98 -6.31 -13.31 23.54
C HIS A 98 -5.06 -13.91 22.88
N LEU A 99 -4.04 -13.10 22.63
CA LEU A 99 -2.75 -13.56 22.11
C LEU A 99 -1.83 -13.88 23.30
N GLY A 100 -1.59 -15.16 23.54
CA GLY A 100 -0.52 -15.61 24.42
C GLY A 100 0.86 -15.10 23.97
N PRO A 101 1.94 -15.34 24.74
CA PRO A 101 3.27 -14.81 24.46
C PRO A 101 3.79 -15.13 23.05
N GLU A 102 3.31 -16.20 22.41
CA GLU A 102 3.65 -16.59 21.03
C GLU A 102 2.89 -15.81 19.94
N GLY A 103 1.72 -15.25 20.25
CA GLY A 103 0.91 -14.43 19.33
C GLY A 103 1.31 -12.94 19.30
N ARG A 104 2.24 -12.53 20.17
CA ARG A 104 2.79 -11.17 20.21
C ARG A 104 3.70 -11.01 18.99
N MET A 105 3.17 -10.44 17.91
CA MET A 105 3.91 -10.13 16.69
C MET A 105 5.21 -9.38 17.06
N LYS A 106 6.34 -10.08 17.05
CA LYS A 106 7.66 -9.52 17.40
C LYS A 106 7.87 -8.28 16.53
N LYS A 107 8.35 -7.18 17.13
CA LYS A 107 8.91 -6.07 16.35
C LYS A 107 10.00 -6.70 15.47
N ARG A 108 9.73 -6.84 14.17
CA ARG A 108 10.75 -7.28 13.21
C ARG A 108 11.74 -6.14 13.07
N THR A 109 12.74 -6.09 13.94
CA THR A 109 13.97 -5.36 13.69
C THR A 109 14.80 -6.25 12.78
N GLY A 110 14.67 -6.07 11.46
CA GLY A 110 15.44 -6.83 10.49
C GLY A 110 14.72 -7.04 9.17
N CYS A 111 15.17 -6.34 8.15
CA CYS A 111 15.07 -6.76 6.77
C CYS A 111 16.01 -7.96 6.56
N GLY A 112 15.51 -9.19 6.68
CA GLY A 112 16.31 -10.39 6.44
C GLY A 112 15.41 -11.60 6.15
N ASN A 113 15.77 -12.38 5.15
CA ASN A 113 15.08 -13.60 4.73
C ASN A 113 16.01 -14.79 5.03
N ASP A 114 16.42 -14.95 6.29
CA ASP A 114 17.51 -15.88 6.64
C ASP A 114 16.99 -17.08 7.44
N GLY A 115 15.73 -17.46 7.21
CA GLY A 115 15.18 -18.70 7.72
C GLY A 115 15.74 -19.88 6.93
N GLN A 116 16.28 -20.88 7.64
CA GLN A 116 16.82 -22.11 7.07
C GLN A 116 15.70 -23.01 6.50
N TRP A 117 15.26 -22.75 5.28
CA TRP A 117 14.38 -23.66 4.54
C TRP A 117 15.20 -24.89 4.12
N LYS A 118 14.95 -26.05 4.74
CA LYS A 118 15.47 -27.32 4.24
C LYS A 118 14.74 -27.65 2.92
N ALA A 119 15.46 -27.65 1.81
CA ALA A 119 14.94 -28.01 0.50
C ALA A 119 14.44 -29.46 0.48
N ARG A 120 13.13 -29.67 0.29
CA ARG A 120 12.59 -30.99 -0.08
C ARG A 120 13.06 -31.27 -1.52
N LYS A 121 13.85 -32.33 -1.72
CA LYS A 121 14.33 -32.74 -3.06
C LYS A 121 13.13 -33.11 -3.96
N THR A 122 12.75 -32.21 -4.86
CA THR A 122 11.95 -32.55 -6.04
C THR A 122 12.90 -33.00 -7.14
N LYS A 123 12.78 -34.27 -7.58
CA LYS A 123 13.52 -34.80 -8.75
C LYS A 123 13.25 -33.89 -9.95
N GLY A 124 14.34 -33.43 -10.57
CA GLY A 124 14.31 -32.41 -11.61
C GLY A 124 13.55 -32.88 -12.86
N ARG A 125 12.61 -32.05 -13.32
CA ARG A 125 12.10 -32.11 -14.69
C ARG A 125 11.88 -30.75 -15.36
N PHE A 126 12.27 -29.64 -14.73
CA PHE A 126 12.18 -28.33 -15.38
C PHE A 126 13.34 -27.44 -14.96
N SER A 127 14.12 -26.99 -15.92
CA SER A 127 15.16 -25.96 -15.72
C SER A 127 14.48 -24.63 -15.44
N VAL A 128 14.79 -24.01 -14.30
CA VAL A 128 14.31 -22.66 -13.95
C VAL A 128 15.35 -21.66 -14.44
N PRO A 129 14.99 -20.63 -15.23
CA PRO A 129 15.91 -19.55 -15.57
C PRO A 129 16.27 -18.76 -14.31
N SER A 130 17.56 -18.43 -14.17
CA SER A 130 18.07 -17.57 -13.10
C SER A 130 17.39 -16.20 -13.15
N HIS A 131 16.55 -15.90 -12.15
CA HIS A 131 16.08 -14.54 -11.90
C HIS A 131 16.94 -13.92 -10.80
N SER A 132 17.54 -12.76 -11.09
CA SER A 132 18.25 -11.95 -10.11
C SER A 132 17.36 -11.62 -8.90
N PRO A 133 17.91 -11.55 -7.67
CA PRO A 133 17.16 -11.21 -6.47
C PRO A 133 16.53 -9.82 -6.56
N TRP A 134 15.22 -9.72 -6.37
CA TRP A 134 14.40 -8.50 -6.50
C TRP A 134 14.56 -7.53 -5.32
N LYS A 135 15.78 -7.37 -4.81
CA LYS A 135 16.06 -6.44 -3.72
C LYS A 135 17.38 -5.74 -3.95
N SER A 136 17.30 -4.48 -4.37
CA SER A 136 18.19 -3.38 -3.98
C SER A 136 17.56 -2.09 -4.47
N GLN A 137 17.38 -1.14 -3.55
CA GLN A 137 17.13 0.32 -3.69
C GLN A 137 16.07 0.76 -4.73
N ASP A 138 15.01 1.49 -4.36
CA ASP A 138 15.12 2.90 -3.98
C ASP A 138 14.06 3.34 -2.96
N ASP A 139 14.53 4.08 -1.96
CA ASP A 139 13.72 4.92 -1.08
C ASP A 139 13.09 6.05 -1.90
N PHE A 140 11.80 5.94 -2.26
CA PHE A 140 11.10 7.03 -2.93
C PHE A 140 10.55 8.02 -1.90
N HIS A 141 11.44 8.93 -1.48
CA HIS A 141 11.06 10.28 -1.10
C HIS A 141 10.61 11.00 -2.39
N ILE A 142 9.41 11.59 -2.42
CA ILE A 142 8.95 12.40 -3.55
C ILE A 142 9.76 13.71 -3.56
N PRO A 143 10.56 14.03 -4.59
CA PRO A 143 11.11 15.38 -4.71
C PRO A 143 10.03 16.31 -5.27
N ALA A 144 9.80 17.43 -4.59
CA ALA A 144 9.01 18.53 -5.12
C ALA A 144 9.72 19.14 -6.35
N ALA A 145 8.98 19.36 -7.43
CA ALA A 145 9.51 19.95 -8.66
C ALA A 145 9.94 21.42 -8.45
N PRO A 146 11.11 21.87 -8.97
CA PRO A 146 11.46 23.28 -8.95
C PRO A 146 10.71 24.06 -10.04
N ALA A 147 10.22 25.25 -9.70
CA ALA A 147 9.61 26.18 -10.63
C ALA A 147 10.64 26.73 -11.63
N HIS A 148 10.36 26.60 -12.93
CA HIS A 148 11.18 27.22 -13.97
C HIS A 148 10.89 28.72 -14.07
N HIS A 149 11.87 29.54 -13.67
CA HIS A 149 11.94 30.96 -14.04
C HIS A 149 12.30 31.09 -15.53
N ARG A 150 11.48 31.84 -16.30
CA ARG A 150 11.81 32.29 -17.66
C ARG A 150 12.68 33.54 -17.59
N HIS A 151 13.89 33.47 -18.13
CA HIS A 151 14.63 34.57 -18.76
C HIS A 151 15.23 33.93 -20.02
N GLY A 152 15.07 34.40 -21.26
CA GLY A 152 15.05 35.78 -21.73
C GLY A 152 16.40 36.07 -22.38
N LYS A 153 16.58 35.73 -23.67
CA LYS A 153 17.64 36.31 -24.51
C LYS A 153 17.29 36.17 -26.00
N VAL A 154 16.96 37.32 -26.60
CA VAL A 154 17.03 37.58 -28.04
C VAL A 154 18.47 38.03 -28.30
N GLU A 155 19.15 37.40 -29.25
CA GLU A 155 20.41 37.94 -29.78
C GLU A 155 20.18 38.43 -31.21
N ILE A 156 20.90 39.51 -31.51
CA ILE A 156 20.83 40.43 -32.66
C ILE A 156 21.52 39.81 -33.87
#